data_AF-A0A109JJ51-F1
#
_entry.id   AF-A0A109JJ51-F1
#
_cell.length_a   1.000
_cell.length_b   1.000
_cell.length_c   1.000
_cell.angle_alpha   90.00
_cell.angle_beta   90.00
_cell.angle_gamma   90.00
#
_symmetry.space_group_name_H-M   'P 1'
#
loop_
_entity.id
_entity.type
_entity.pdbx_description
1 polymer ?
#
loop_
_entity_poly.entity_id
_entity_poly.type
_entity_poly.pdbx_seq_one_letter_code
_entity_poly.pdbx_strand_id
1 'polypeptide(L)'
;EGYISWAEFERNQHLIAENANGKSYMGRGSIRRGEALLPGLFRCGRCGRRLHIQYSGKGGNTQRYVCRGTFGDMAAANCIGFGGMRVDRAVAQEVLERLQPLGIEAALQAMEAHTQRHSDKRQQLENSIKQAQYEAARARRQYDAVDPDNRLVAGELERRWNEKLIQLRDLEIELETLSTDRDMPALSADDRARLMKLGRDLGQAWDSPSVSTETRKKIIRLLITEIVVDIVDDTLAIIIHWQGGDHTRMTVKKNKIGQTRWAVKADVVDLVRALARQLPDLSIAAILNRSGKRTGHGASWTRSHVCSLRNTYGIPVYREGERAERGERTLDETADILKVSRATAYRMVSSGVLPARQLCAGAPWIIQLSDLQDDTVRREADARRSRRPISQDPVQNPLLF
;
A
#
# COMPACT_ATOMS: atom_id res chain seq x y z
N GLU A 1 44.74 28.02 -0.03
CA GLU A 1 43.52 27.70 0.75
C GLU A 1 42.47 27.13 -0.19
N GLY A 2 41.68 26.15 0.27
CA GLY A 2 40.58 25.61 -0.53
C GLY A 2 39.38 26.56 -0.55
N TYR A 3 38.65 26.62 -1.66
CA TYR A 3 37.46 27.47 -1.81
C TYR A 3 36.28 27.05 -0.90
N ILE A 4 36.31 25.83 -0.37
CA ILE A 4 35.31 25.29 0.55
C ILE A 4 36.03 24.51 1.67
N SER A 5 35.37 24.38 2.82
CA SER A 5 35.88 23.56 3.92
C SER A 5 35.91 22.07 3.55
N TRP A 6 36.77 21.29 4.22
CA TRP A 6 36.85 19.84 4.02
C TRP A 6 35.50 19.15 4.28
N ALA A 7 34.80 19.52 5.37
CA ALA A 7 33.49 19.00 5.71
C ALA A 7 32.42 19.34 4.64
N GLU A 8 32.50 20.51 4.01
CA GLU A 8 31.61 20.88 2.91
C GLU A 8 31.91 20.09 1.64
N PHE A 9 33.19 19.88 1.32
CA PHE A 9 33.61 19.03 0.22
C PHE A 9 33.10 17.59 0.37
N GLU A 10 33.29 16.97 1.54
CA GLU A 10 32.83 15.60 1.82
C GLU A 10 31.31 15.47 1.72
N ARG A 11 30.56 16.42 2.29
CA ARG A 11 29.09 16.47 2.16
C ARG A 11 28.65 16.55 0.70
N ASN A 12 29.32 17.39 -0.11
CA ASN A 12 29.01 17.53 -1.53
C ASN A 12 29.32 16.24 -2.30
N GLN A 13 30.45 15.56 -2.01
CA GLN A 13 30.79 14.27 -2.62
C GLN A 13 29.75 13.20 -2.28
N HIS A 14 29.31 13.13 -1.01
CA HIS A 14 28.27 12.19 -0.59
C HIS A 14 26.94 12.45 -1.31
N LEU A 15 26.51 13.72 -1.40
CA LEU A 15 25.29 14.10 -2.11
C LEU A 15 25.35 13.76 -3.61
N ILE A 16 26.49 13.97 -4.26
CA ILE A 16 26.68 13.63 -5.67
C ILE A 16 26.62 12.10 -5.86
N ALA A 17 27.28 11.34 -5.00
CA ALA A 17 27.27 9.88 -5.04
C ALA A 17 25.86 9.31 -4.81
N GLU A 18 25.11 9.84 -3.83
CA GLU A 18 23.73 9.42 -3.59
C GLU A 18 22.80 9.81 -4.74
N ASN A 19 23.00 10.95 -5.39
CA ASN A 19 22.14 11.40 -6.49
C ASN A 19 22.48 10.79 -7.86
N ALA A 20 23.64 10.15 -8.00
CA ALA A 20 24.11 9.56 -9.24
C ALA A 20 23.12 8.51 -9.78
N ASN A 21 22.44 8.83 -10.87
CA ASN A 21 21.53 7.92 -11.56
C ASN A 21 22.34 7.06 -12.56
N GLY A 22 22.29 5.73 -12.43
CA GLY A 22 22.77 4.81 -13.47
C GLY A 22 24.28 4.51 -13.53
N LYS A 23 25.11 5.16 -12.69
CA LYS A 23 26.56 4.87 -12.61
C LYS A 23 26.93 3.94 -11.44
N SER A 24 26.13 3.91 -10.39
CA SER A 24 26.28 3.01 -9.24
C SER A 24 24.93 2.41 -8.88
N TYR A 25 24.90 1.09 -8.65
CA TYR A 25 23.71 0.40 -8.15
C TYR A 25 23.44 0.67 -6.66
N MET A 26 24.32 1.43 -5.99
CA MET A 26 24.26 1.70 -4.55
C MET A 26 23.62 3.05 -4.20
N GLY A 27 23.76 4.08 -5.06
CA GLY A 27 23.23 5.42 -4.79
C GLY A 27 21.71 5.52 -4.87
N ARG A 28 21.11 6.44 -4.09
CA ARG A 28 19.65 6.60 -4.01
C ARG A 28 19.01 7.25 -5.26
N GLY A 29 19.80 7.77 -6.18
CA GLY A 29 19.33 8.52 -7.35
C GLY A 29 18.61 9.81 -6.96
N SER A 30 18.58 10.78 -7.87
CA SER A 30 17.98 12.09 -7.60
C SER A 30 16.47 12.03 -7.36
N ILE A 31 15.95 12.97 -6.55
CA ILE A 31 14.51 13.15 -6.37
C ILE A 31 13.91 13.74 -7.65
N ARG A 32 12.93 13.05 -8.24
CA ARG A 32 12.24 13.48 -9.47
C ARG A 32 10.78 13.83 -9.20
N ARG A 33 10.18 14.63 -10.07
CA ARG A 33 8.79 15.15 -9.98
C ARG A 33 7.65 14.13 -10.11
N GLY A 34 7.93 12.84 -10.34
CA GLY A 34 6.88 11.83 -10.50
C GLY A 34 6.07 11.57 -9.22
N GLU A 35 4.91 10.91 -9.35
CA GLU A 35 3.99 10.68 -8.21
C GLU A 35 4.48 9.64 -7.20
N ALA A 36 5.39 8.74 -7.58
CA ALA A 36 5.90 7.69 -6.69
C ALA A 36 6.67 8.26 -5.48
N LEU A 37 6.29 7.87 -4.26
CA LEU A 37 6.89 8.39 -3.03
C LEU A 37 8.23 7.76 -2.66
N LEU A 38 8.49 6.53 -3.11
CA LEU A 38 9.64 5.73 -2.66
C LEU A 38 10.63 5.41 -3.80
N PRO A 39 11.00 6.38 -4.68
CA PRO A 39 11.90 6.12 -5.79
C PRO A 39 13.26 5.64 -5.28
N GLY A 40 13.45 4.35 -5.55
CA GLY A 40 14.64 3.58 -5.27
C GLY A 40 14.93 3.33 -3.77
N LEU A 41 14.01 3.61 -2.86
CA LEU A 41 14.21 3.12 -1.48
C LEU A 41 14.09 1.59 -1.41
N PHE A 42 13.39 0.98 -2.37
CA PHE A 42 13.18 -0.46 -2.41
C PHE A 42 14.37 -1.27 -2.90
N ARG A 43 14.68 -2.34 -2.14
CA ARG A 43 15.52 -3.47 -2.54
C ARG A 43 14.70 -4.76 -2.57
N CYS A 44 15.03 -5.61 -3.53
CA CYS A 44 14.41 -6.92 -3.69
C CYS A 44 14.93 -7.87 -2.62
N GLY A 45 14.03 -8.45 -1.81
CA GLY A 45 14.38 -9.47 -0.82
C GLY A 45 14.91 -10.78 -1.43
N ARG A 46 14.69 -11.02 -2.74
CA ARG A 46 15.16 -12.24 -3.43
C ARG A 46 16.55 -12.09 -4.05
N CYS A 47 16.85 -10.95 -4.66
CA CYS A 47 18.08 -10.76 -5.42
C CYS A 47 18.93 -9.57 -4.94
N GLY A 48 18.54 -8.88 -3.87
CA GLY A 48 19.25 -7.73 -3.26
C GLY A 48 19.28 -6.45 -4.10
N ARG A 49 18.88 -6.52 -5.37
CA ARG A 49 18.91 -5.39 -6.31
C ARG A 49 17.80 -4.39 -6.02
N ARG A 50 18.09 -3.15 -6.38
CA ARG A 50 17.16 -2.03 -6.27
C ARG A 50 15.97 -2.18 -7.24
N LEU A 51 14.79 -1.78 -6.80
CA LEU A 51 13.61 -1.73 -7.67
C LEU A 51 13.59 -0.42 -8.44
N HIS A 52 13.18 -0.50 -9.70
CA HIS A 52 12.95 0.63 -10.56
C HIS A 52 11.47 0.98 -10.59
N ILE A 53 11.18 2.26 -10.80
CA ILE A 53 9.81 2.70 -11.05
C ILE A 53 9.53 2.62 -12.55
N GLN A 54 8.39 2.04 -12.88
CA GLN A 54 7.75 2.15 -14.18
C GLN A 54 6.40 2.85 -14.00
N TYR A 55 6.08 3.75 -14.91
CA TYR A 55 4.78 4.39 -14.96
C TYR A 55 3.94 3.74 -16.05
N SER A 56 2.67 3.49 -15.76
CA SER A 56 1.73 2.83 -16.67
C SER A 56 0.34 3.46 -16.60
N GLY A 57 -0.56 3.06 -17.51
CA GLY A 57 -1.95 3.53 -17.58
C GLY A 57 -2.16 4.74 -18.49
N LYS A 58 -3.44 5.04 -18.78
CA LYS A 58 -3.85 6.15 -19.64
C LYS A 58 -3.54 7.47 -18.90
N GLY A 59 -2.47 8.16 -19.32
CA GLY A 59 -1.95 9.37 -18.66
C GLY A 59 -0.65 9.19 -17.87
N GLY A 60 -0.15 7.96 -17.70
CA GLY A 60 1.17 7.72 -17.09
C GLY A 60 1.26 7.93 -15.56
N ASN A 61 0.13 8.05 -14.86
CA ASN A 61 0.13 8.36 -13.41
C ASN A 61 0.21 7.12 -12.52
N THR A 62 0.09 5.89 -13.04
CA THR A 62 0.13 4.70 -12.17
C THR A 62 1.56 4.19 -12.01
N GLN A 63 2.15 4.43 -10.84
CA GLN A 63 3.48 3.95 -10.50
C GLN A 63 3.48 2.45 -10.15
N ARG A 64 4.48 1.74 -10.67
CA ARG A 64 4.79 0.34 -10.39
C ARG A 64 6.25 0.20 -10.02
N TYR A 65 6.54 -0.53 -8.95
CA TYR A 65 7.91 -0.91 -8.59
C TYR A 65 8.22 -2.27 -9.19
N VAL A 66 9.32 -2.36 -9.93
CA VAL A 66 9.72 -3.56 -10.67
C VAL A 66 11.20 -3.84 -10.45
N CYS A 67 11.51 -5.08 -10.08
CA CYS A 67 12.86 -5.60 -10.07
C CYS A 67 13.21 -6.16 -11.46
N ARG A 68 14.29 -5.68 -12.07
CA ARG A 68 14.77 -6.13 -13.38
C ARG A 68 15.55 -7.45 -13.34
N GLY A 69 15.81 -8.02 -12.15
CA GLY A 69 16.57 -9.26 -12.01
C GLY A 69 18.02 -9.16 -12.50
N THR A 70 18.63 -10.30 -12.80
CA THR A 70 19.94 -10.44 -13.46
C THR A 70 19.78 -10.34 -14.98
N PHE A 71 20.59 -9.50 -15.63
CA PHE A 71 20.75 -9.55 -17.08
C PHE A 71 21.64 -10.75 -17.43
N GLY A 72 21.09 -11.74 -18.13
CA GLY A 72 21.78 -12.95 -18.60
C GLY A 72 20.80 -13.93 -19.25
N ASP A 73 21.28 -14.78 -20.16
CA ASP A 73 20.52 -15.53 -21.21
C ASP A 73 19.38 -16.45 -20.75
N MET A 74 19.19 -16.63 -19.44
CA MET A 74 17.90 -17.06 -18.88
C MET A 74 17.17 -15.83 -18.34
N ALA A 75 16.53 -15.07 -19.22
CA ALA A 75 15.56 -14.04 -18.86
C ALA A 75 14.32 -14.69 -18.20
N ALA A 76 14.52 -15.29 -17.03
CA ALA A 76 13.48 -15.75 -16.16
C ALA A 76 12.65 -14.52 -15.75
N ALA A 77 11.33 -14.70 -15.75
CA ALA A 77 10.32 -13.70 -15.45
C ALA A 77 10.76 -12.64 -14.41
N ASN A 78 10.42 -11.37 -14.66
CA ASN A 78 10.65 -10.23 -13.75
C ASN A 78 10.54 -10.64 -12.27
N CYS A 79 11.66 -10.60 -11.54
CA CYS A 79 11.83 -11.22 -10.21
C CYS A 79 10.68 -10.88 -9.24
N ILE A 80 10.42 -9.59 -9.03
CA ILE A 80 9.25 -9.09 -8.30
C ILE A 80 8.74 -7.81 -8.93
N GLY A 81 7.42 -7.61 -8.91
CA GLY A 81 6.81 -6.37 -9.36
C GLY A 81 5.42 -6.15 -8.79
N PHE A 82 5.15 -4.94 -8.30
CA PHE A 82 3.90 -4.58 -7.64
C PHE A 82 3.53 -3.11 -7.84
N GLY A 83 2.24 -2.79 -7.71
CA GLY A 83 1.75 -1.41 -7.82
C GLY A 83 2.12 -0.58 -6.59
N GLY A 84 2.56 0.66 -6.80
CA GLY A 84 3.11 1.49 -5.71
C GLY A 84 2.08 2.13 -4.80
N MET A 85 0.84 2.39 -5.27
CA MET A 85 -0.16 3.17 -4.51
C MET A 85 -0.41 2.70 -3.07
N ARG A 86 -0.65 1.40 -2.86
CA ARG A 86 -0.94 0.87 -1.50
C ARG A 86 0.30 0.88 -0.61
N VAL A 87 1.46 0.58 -1.20
CA VAL A 87 2.72 0.51 -0.47
C VAL A 87 3.20 1.90 -0.08
N ASP A 88 3.15 2.85 -1.03
CA ASP A 88 3.47 4.26 -0.80
C ASP A 88 2.62 4.82 0.35
N ARG A 89 1.31 4.51 0.39
CA ARG A 89 0.43 4.93 1.48
C ARG A 89 0.79 4.27 2.81
N ALA A 90 1.04 2.96 2.82
CA ALA A 90 1.36 2.23 4.04
C ALA A 90 2.67 2.72 4.67
N VAL A 91 3.72 2.88 3.85
CA VAL A 91 5.01 3.41 4.32
C VAL A 91 4.89 4.88 4.74
N ALA A 92 4.14 5.71 4.01
CA ALA A 92 3.91 7.09 4.40
C ALA A 92 3.19 7.18 5.76
N GLN A 93 2.19 6.33 6.00
CA GLN A 93 1.50 6.26 7.29
C GLN A 93 2.47 5.85 8.42
N GLU A 94 3.27 4.81 8.21
CA GLU A 94 4.28 4.37 9.19
C GLU A 94 5.29 5.48 9.53
N VAL A 95 5.73 6.24 8.51
CA VAL A 95 6.60 7.40 8.70
C VAL A 95 5.91 8.49 9.52
N LEU A 96 4.65 8.80 9.21
CA LEU A 96 3.90 9.81 9.95
C LEU A 96 3.65 9.40 11.41
N GLU A 97 3.31 8.13 11.66
CA GLU A 97 3.11 7.59 13.00
C GLU A 97 4.39 7.70 13.84
N ARG A 98 5.57 7.43 13.25
CA ARG A 98 6.86 7.64 13.94
C ARG A 98 7.23 9.10 14.17
N LEU A 99 6.78 10.00 13.31
CA LEU A 99 7.04 11.44 13.43
C LEU A 99 6.01 12.18 14.27
N GLN A 100 5.03 11.47 14.83
CA GLN A 100 4.11 12.04 15.80
C GLN A 100 4.86 12.59 17.01
N PRO A 101 4.27 13.54 17.75
CA PRO A 101 4.93 14.22 18.87
C PRO A 101 5.57 13.28 19.89
N LEU A 102 5.00 12.10 20.15
CA LEU A 102 5.60 11.09 21.04
C LEU A 102 6.91 10.51 20.48
N GLY A 103 7.01 10.31 19.18
CA GLY A 103 8.24 9.87 18.52
C GLY A 103 9.31 10.96 18.52
N ILE A 104 8.91 12.23 18.34
CA ILE A 104 9.84 13.37 18.44
C ILE A 104 10.34 13.54 19.88
N GLU A 105 9.47 13.43 20.87
CA GLU A 105 9.85 13.50 22.28
C GLU A 105 10.84 12.39 22.65
N ALA A 106 10.55 11.14 22.25
CA ALA A 106 11.47 10.02 22.45
C ALA A 106 12.82 10.24 21.76
N ALA A 107 12.83 10.80 20.54
CA ALA A 107 14.06 11.13 19.83
C ALA A 107 14.87 12.22 20.57
N LEU A 108 14.21 13.26 21.07
CA LEU A 108 14.87 14.32 21.86
C LEU A 108 15.48 13.77 23.14
N GLN A 109 14.75 12.90 23.86
CA GLN A 109 15.28 12.21 25.05
C GLN A 109 16.47 11.31 24.71
N ALA A 110 16.42 10.58 23.59
CA ALA A 110 17.53 9.74 23.14
C ALA A 110 18.77 10.57 22.77
N MET A 111 18.58 11.74 22.14
CA MET A 111 19.67 12.68 21.85
C MET A 111 20.31 13.22 23.13
N GLU A 112 19.51 13.55 24.13
CA GLU A 112 19.99 14.03 25.42
C GLU A 112 20.76 12.94 26.17
N ALA A 113 20.23 11.72 26.22
CA ALA A 113 20.93 10.57 26.78
C ALA A 113 22.24 10.26 26.04
N HIS A 114 22.26 10.38 24.71
CA HIS A 114 23.48 10.20 23.92
C HIS A 114 24.52 11.29 24.22
N THR A 115 24.10 12.55 24.30
CA THR A 115 24.96 13.68 24.66
C THR A 115 25.55 13.49 26.05
N GLN A 116 24.75 13.05 27.02
CA GLN A 116 25.24 12.76 28.37
C GLN A 116 26.27 11.63 28.37
N ARG A 117 25.97 10.49 27.72
CA ARG A 117 26.91 9.36 27.61
C ARG A 117 28.22 9.76 26.92
N HIS A 118 28.16 10.60 25.89
CA HIS A 118 29.34 11.11 25.20
C HIS A 118 30.18 12.00 26.13
N SER A 119 29.53 12.91 26.87
CA SER A 119 30.18 13.73 27.90
C SER A 119 30.82 12.88 28.99
N ASP A 120 30.13 11.86 29.50
CA ASP A 120 30.64 10.95 30.53
C ASP A 120 31.85 10.17 30.01
N LYS A 121 31.78 9.64 28.78
CA LYS A 121 32.90 8.94 28.12
C LYS A 121 34.10 9.88 27.95
N ARG A 122 33.87 11.12 27.52
CA ARG A 122 34.92 12.13 27.39
C ARG A 122 35.57 12.40 28.75
N GLN A 123 34.79 12.62 29.80
CA GLN A 123 35.31 12.87 31.14
C GLN A 123 36.14 11.68 31.65
N GLN A 124 35.69 10.46 31.37
CA GLN A 124 36.43 9.24 31.71
C GLN A 124 37.79 9.16 30.99
N LEU A 125 37.83 9.49 29.69
CA LEU A 125 39.08 9.54 28.92
C LEU A 125 40.01 10.64 29.42
N GLU A 126 39.51 11.85 29.67
CA GLU A 126 40.30 12.96 30.22
C GLU A 126 40.91 12.61 31.58
N ASN A 127 40.16 11.91 32.45
CA ASN A 127 40.67 11.43 33.73
C ASN A 127 41.74 10.33 33.55
N SER A 128 41.54 9.43 32.59
CA SER A 128 42.50 8.36 32.26
C SER A 128 43.81 8.94 31.72
N ILE A 129 43.73 9.98 30.87
CA ILE A 129 44.90 10.72 30.36
C ILE A 129 45.66 11.36 31.53
N LYS A 130 44.98 12.04 32.45
CA LYS A 130 45.63 12.65 33.64
C LYS A 130 46.37 11.60 34.47
N GLN A 131 45.78 10.43 34.67
CA GLN A 131 46.43 9.33 35.37
C GLN A 131 47.65 8.81 34.60
N ALA A 132 47.52 8.56 33.29
CA ALA A 132 48.62 8.11 32.44
C ALA A 132 49.78 9.11 32.39
N GLN A 133 49.49 10.42 32.34
CA GLN A 133 50.49 11.48 32.43
C GLN A 133 51.25 11.45 33.76
N TYR A 134 50.54 11.27 34.88
CA TYR A 134 51.16 11.14 36.19
C TYR A 134 52.08 9.90 36.27
N GLU A 135 51.61 8.75 35.77
CA GLU A 135 52.38 7.50 35.77
C GLU A 135 53.61 7.59 34.87
N ALA A 136 53.49 8.16 33.68
CA ALA A 136 54.62 8.41 32.78
C ALA A 136 55.64 9.36 33.41
N ALA A 137 55.20 10.44 34.06
CA ALA A 137 56.07 11.37 34.77
C ALA A 137 56.76 10.70 35.98
N ARG A 138 56.08 9.80 36.69
CA ARG A 138 56.67 9.00 37.78
C ARG A 138 57.72 8.02 37.25
N ALA A 139 57.44 7.31 36.17
CA ALA A 139 58.38 6.38 35.54
C ALA A 139 59.63 7.11 35.03
N ARG A 140 59.45 8.28 34.41
CA ARG A 140 60.55 9.16 34.01
C ARG A 140 61.45 9.54 35.18
N ARG A 141 60.88 10.00 36.30
CA ARG A 141 61.66 10.32 37.52
C ARG A 141 62.43 9.12 38.08
N GLN A 142 61.90 7.91 37.95
CA GLN A 142 62.59 6.69 38.37
C GLN A 142 63.77 6.35 37.46
N TYR A 143 63.59 6.50 36.15
CA TYR A 143 64.65 6.33 35.16
C TYR A 143 65.77 7.37 35.36
N ASP A 144 65.43 8.65 35.52
CA ASP A 144 66.38 9.75 35.71
C ASP A 144 67.20 9.61 37.02
N ALA A 145 66.71 8.86 38.00
CA ALA A 145 67.36 8.66 39.30
C ALA A 145 68.31 7.43 39.36
N VAL A 146 68.31 6.57 38.33
CA VAL A 146 69.16 5.37 38.30
C VAL A 146 70.58 5.69 37.86
N ASP A 147 71.55 5.05 38.51
CA ASP A 147 72.95 5.09 38.12
C ASP A 147 73.14 4.41 36.74
N PRO A 148 73.76 5.11 35.74
CA PRO A 148 74.02 4.56 34.41
C PRO A 148 74.80 3.23 34.40
N ASP A 149 75.61 2.95 35.42
CA ASP A 149 76.38 1.71 35.51
C ASP A 149 75.48 0.48 35.73
N ASN A 150 74.26 0.66 36.25
CA ASN A 150 73.25 -0.38 36.43
C ASN A 150 72.43 -0.62 35.15
N ARG A 151 73.12 -1.01 34.07
CA ARG A 151 72.58 -1.11 32.70
C ARG A 151 71.27 -1.89 32.55
N LEU A 152 71.14 -3.02 33.27
CA LEU A 152 69.93 -3.85 33.22
C LEU A 152 68.72 -3.16 33.88
N VAL A 153 68.95 -2.42 34.97
CA VAL A 153 67.89 -1.68 35.67
C VAL A 153 67.46 -0.47 34.86
N ALA A 154 68.40 0.26 34.27
CA ALA A 154 68.12 1.38 33.37
C ALA A 154 67.27 0.93 32.16
N GLY A 155 67.62 -0.18 31.51
CA GLY A 155 66.87 -0.71 30.38
C GLY A 155 65.43 -1.15 30.74
N GLU A 156 65.22 -1.74 31.91
CA GLU A 156 63.87 -2.09 32.37
C GLU A 156 63.02 -0.86 32.73
N LEU A 157 63.62 0.18 33.33
CA LEU A 157 62.93 1.43 33.63
C LEU A 157 62.60 2.22 32.36
N GLU A 158 63.51 2.23 31.38
CA GLU A 158 63.25 2.80 30.05
C GLU A 158 62.09 2.08 29.37
N ARG A 159 62.08 0.74 29.38
CA ARG A 159 60.99 -0.07 28.83
C ARG A 159 59.64 0.30 29.48
N ARG A 160 59.59 0.38 30.81
CA ARG A 160 58.37 0.77 31.55
C ARG A 160 57.94 2.20 31.24
N TRP A 161 58.88 3.13 31.10
CA TRP A 161 58.56 4.51 30.73
C TRP A 161 57.98 4.58 29.31
N ASN A 162 58.60 3.88 28.35
CA ASN A 162 58.10 3.78 26.98
C ASN A 162 56.69 3.16 26.92
N GLU A 163 56.42 2.10 27.69
CA GLU A 163 55.07 1.54 27.79
C GLU A 163 54.03 2.56 28.28
N LYS A 164 54.39 3.39 29.27
CA LYS A 164 53.51 4.45 29.78
C LYS A 164 53.31 5.59 28.78
N LEU A 165 54.32 5.92 27.98
CA LEU A 165 54.19 6.91 26.90
C LEU A 165 53.29 6.41 25.77
N ILE A 166 53.39 5.13 25.40
CA ILE A 166 52.50 4.52 24.40
C ILE A 166 51.05 4.54 24.91
N GLN A 167 50.81 4.12 26.15
CA GLN A 167 49.46 4.17 26.77
C GLN A 167 48.86 5.58 26.78
N LEU A 168 49.67 6.59 27.10
CA LEU A 168 49.25 7.99 27.03
C LEU A 168 48.88 8.39 25.61
N ARG A 169 49.71 8.04 24.63
CA ARG A 169 49.47 8.37 23.22
C ARG A 169 48.19 7.73 22.69
N ASP A 170 47.93 6.47 23.03
CA ASP A 170 46.73 5.76 22.62
C ASP A 170 45.45 6.43 23.17
N LEU A 171 45.48 6.86 24.43
CA LEU A 171 44.37 7.58 25.06
C LEU A 171 44.15 8.98 24.44
N GLU A 172 45.22 9.69 24.09
CA GLU A 172 45.13 10.97 23.37
C GLU A 172 44.47 10.80 21.99
N ILE A 173 44.86 9.75 21.25
CA ILE A 173 44.24 9.41 19.96
C ILE A 173 42.76 9.07 20.14
N GLU A 174 42.39 8.31 21.18
CA GLU A 174 40.98 8.02 21.46
C GLU A 174 40.18 9.29 21.78
N LEU A 175 40.77 10.25 22.51
CA LEU A 175 40.12 11.53 22.79
C LEU A 175 39.98 12.40 21.53
N GLU A 176 40.99 12.43 20.67
CA GLU A 176 40.96 13.15 19.39
C GLU A 176 39.85 12.59 18.49
N THR A 177 39.80 11.27 18.31
CA THR A 177 38.75 10.62 17.51
C THR A 177 37.34 10.90 18.05
N LEU A 178 37.16 10.82 19.37
CA LEU A 178 35.88 11.14 20.03
C LEU A 178 35.49 12.63 19.90
N SER A 179 36.48 13.51 19.73
CA SER A 179 36.26 14.95 19.53
C SER A 179 35.84 15.27 18.09
N THR A 180 36.42 14.57 17.10
CA THR A 180 36.03 14.68 15.68
C THR A 180 34.60 14.23 15.43
N ASP A 181 34.10 13.25 16.19
CA ASP A 181 32.69 12.79 16.10
C ASP A 181 31.66 13.85 16.59
N ARG A 182 32.10 14.96 17.21
CA ARG A 182 31.24 15.96 17.86
C ARG A 182 30.70 17.06 16.93
N ASP A 183 30.70 16.87 15.62
CA ASP A 183 30.30 17.90 14.65
C ASP A 183 28.78 18.20 14.60
N MET A 184 27.97 17.59 15.47
CA MET A 184 26.54 17.90 15.57
C MET A 184 26.27 19.02 16.60
N PRO A 185 25.82 20.20 16.17
CA PRO A 185 25.46 21.27 17.11
C PRO A 185 24.28 20.83 17.99
N ALA A 186 24.39 21.13 19.29
CA ALA A 186 23.32 20.87 20.25
C ALA A 186 22.05 21.65 19.86
N LEU A 187 20.90 20.97 19.84
CA LEU A 187 19.61 21.59 19.57
C LEU A 187 19.25 22.59 20.68
N SER A 188 18.98 23.84 20.30
CA SER A 188 18.49 24.85 21.24
C SER A 188 17.10 24.49 21.77
N ALA A 189 16.72 25.04 22.94
CA ALA A 189 15.36 24.86 23.47
C ALA A 189 14.27 25.31 22.48
N ASP A 190 14.54 26.38 21.73
CA ASP A 190 13.65 26.89 20.69
C ASP A 190 13.54 25.92 19.50
N ASP A 191 14.63 25.27 19.09
CA ASP A 191 14.60 24.23 18.06
C ASP A 191 13.76 23.03 18.52
N ARG A 192 13.92 22.60 19.78
CA ARG A 192 13.13 21.51 20.37
C ARG A 192 11.64 21.84 20.35
N ALA A 193 11.27 23.06 20.77
CA ALA A 193 9.88 23.52 20.75
C ALA A 193 9.31 23.59 19.33
N ARG A 194 10.09 24.09 18.36
CA ARG A 194 9.71 24.12 16.94
C ARG A 194 9.48 22.71 16.39
N LEU A 195 10.37 21.76 16.68
CA LEU A 195 10.24 20.37 16.25
C LEU A 195 8.98 19.71 16.82
N MET A 196 8.69 19.93 18.11
CA MET A 196 7.47 19.41 18.74
C MET A 196 6.20 19.97 18.11
N LYS A 197 6.18 21.27 17.78
CA LYS A 197 5.06 21.89 17.05
C LYS A 197 4.91 21.27 15.66
N LEU A 198 6.00 21.14 14.92
CA LEU A 198 6.01 20.54 13.59
C LEU A 198 5.49 19.09 13.63
N GLY A 199 5.86 18.29 14.62
CA GLY A 199 5.36 16.91 14.75
C GLY A 199 3.85 16.81 14.94
N ARG A 200 3.24 17.75 15.67
CA ARG A 200 1.77 17.81 15.84
C ARG A 200 1.06 18.15 14.53
N ASP A 201 1.61 19.11 13.79
CA ASP A 201 0.99 19.64 12.57
C ASP A 201 1.38 18.82 11.31
N LEU A 202 2.34 17.89 11.42
CA LEU A 202 2.91 17.19 10.28
C LEU A 202 1.88 16.39 9.48
N GLY A 203 0.96 15.70 10.16
CA GLY A 203 -0.10 14.95 9.47
C GLY A 203 -0.97 15.85 8.60
N GLN A 204 -1.38 17.02 9.13
CA GLN A 204 -2.17 18.00 8.38
C GLN A 204 -1.38 18.62 7.23
N ALA A 205 -0.11 18.95 7.49
CA ALA A 205 0.78 19.47 6.45
C ALA A 205 1.01 18.45 5.33
N TRP A 206 1.16 17.17 5.67
CA TRP A 206 1.40 16.09 4.71
C TRP A 206 0.26 15.93 3.71
N ASP A 207 -0.98 16.03 4.17
CA ASP A 207 -2.19 15.88 3.35
C ASP A 207 -2.57 17.18 2.62
N SER A 208 -1.93 18.31 2.94
CA SER A 208 -2.20 19.59 2.28
C SER A 208 -1.85 19.54 0.79
N PRO A 209 -2.71 20.11 -0.09
CA PRO A 209 -2.45 20.21 -1.52
C PRO A 209 -1.26 21.13 -1.86
N SER A 210 -0.84 22.01 -0.94
CA SER A 210 0.32 22.88 -1.12
C SER A 210 1.66 22.14 -1.01
N VAL A 211 1.68 20.93 -0.43
CA VAL A 211 2.90 20.16 -0.27
C VAL A 211 3.20 19.35 -1.52
N SER A 212 4.35 19.67 -2.13
CA SER A 212 4.83 18.96 -3.30
C SER A 212 5.22 17.51 -2.96
N THR A 213 5.05 16.60 -3.93
CA THR A 213 5.54 15.22 -3.81
C THR A 213 7.06 15.16 -3.63
N GLU A 214 7.80 16.16 -4.11
CA GLU A 214 9.24 16.28 -3.89
C GLU A 214 9.58 16.46 -2.41
N THR A 215 8.86 17.34 -1.72
CA THR A 215 9.01 17.57 -0.28
C THR A 215 8.73 16.29 0.52
N ARG A 216 7.65 15.58 0.18
CA ARG A 216 7.31 14.27 0.79
C ARG A 216 8.45 13.25 0.64
N LYS A 217 9.06 13.18 -0.55
CA LYS A 217 10.21 12.29 -0.81
C LYS A 217 11.45 12.69 0.00
N LYS A 218 11.71 13.99 0.16
CA LYS A 218 12.82 14.50 0.99
C LYS A 218 12.65 14.03 2.43
N ILE A 219 11.47 14.23 3.01
CA ILE A 219 11.15 13.80 4.38
C ILE A 219 11.37 12.29 4.54
N ILE A 220 10.84 11.47 3.63
CA ILE A 220 11.00 10.01 3.73
C ILE A 220 12.47 9.60 3.63
N ARG A 221 13.26 10.21 2.73
CA ARG A 221 14.68 9.88 2.54
C ARG A 221 15.57 10.27 3.73
N LEU A 222 15.14 11.25 4.52
CA LEU A 222 15.83 11.63 5.76
C LEU A 222 15.67 10.59 6.86
N LEU A 223 14.62 9.77 6.81
CA LEU A 223 14.27 8.84 7.89
C LEU A 223 14.55 7.38 7.53
N ILE A 224 14.38 7.04 6.25
CA ILE A 224 14.53 5.69 5.76
C ILE A 224 15.86 5.54 5.02
N THR A 225 16.66 4.57 5.44
CA THR A 225 17.89 4.18 4.74
C THR A 225 17.55 3.38 3.50
N GLU A 226 16.80 2.31 3.67
CA GLU A 226 16.33 1.43 2.60
C GLU A 226 15.10 0.63 3.04
N ILE A 227 14.43 0.01 2.07
CA ILE A 227 13.27 -0.82 2.31
C ILE A 227 13.46 -2.14 1.58
N VAL A 228 13.56 -3.25 2.31
CA VAL A 228 13.62 -4.59 1.72
C VAL A 228 12.20 -5.10 1.51
N VAL A 229 11.88 -5.54 0.30
CA VAL A 229 10.55 -6.06 -0.04
C VAL A 229 10.64 -7.43 -0.70
N ASP A 230 9.82 -8.36 -0.21
CA ASP A 230 9.57 -9.65 -0.84
C ASP A 230 8.07 -9.88 -1.05
N ILE A 231 7.74 -10.74 -2.00
CA ILE A 231 6.37 -11.15 -2.31
C ILE A 231 6.17 -12.55 -1.76
N VAL A 232 5.30 -12.67 -0.76
CA VAL A 232 4.85 -13.95 -0.19
C VAL A 232 3.35 -14.06 -0.48
N ASP A 233 3.00 -15.00 -1.36
CA ASP A 233 1.65 -15.19 -1.89
C ASP A 233 1.03 -13.90 -2.47
N ASP A 234 -0.08 -13.46 -1.89
CA ASP A 234 -0.82 -12.23 -2.22
C ASP A 234 -0.41 -11.01 -1.36
N THR A 235 0.70 -11.12 -0.63
CA THR A 235 1.18 -10.07 0.28
C THR A 235 2.61 -9.65 0.00
N LEU A 236 2.91 -8.42 0.37
CA LEU A 236 4.24 -7.82 0.32
C LEU A 236 4.78 -7.82 1.74
N ALA A 237 5.81 -8.61 1.99
CA ALA A 237 6.57 -8.56 3.23
C ALA A 237 7.61 -7.44 3.09
N ILE A 238 7.51 -6.43 3.95
CA ILE A 238 8.30 -5.21 3.87
C ILE A 238 9.08 -5.05 5.17
N ILE A 239 10.38 -4.76 5.05
CA ILE A 239 11.25 -4.40 6.17
C ILE A 239 11.79 -3.01 5.89
N ILE A 240 11.43 -2.04 6.74
CA ILE A 240 11.92 -0.66 6.67
C ILE A 240 13.17 -0.56 7.55
N HIS A 241 14.28 -0.11 6.96
CA HIS A 241 15.52 0.17 7.69
C HIS A 241 15.59 1.67 7.95
N TRP A 242 15.53 2.05 9.22
CA TRP A 242 15.57 3.46 9.63
C TRP A 242 17.02 3.95 9.75
N GLN A 243 17.22 5.26 9.62
CA GLN A 243 18.54 5.88 9.78
C GLN A 243 19.12 5.70 11.19
N GLY A 244 18.28 5.42 12.19
CA GLY A 244 18.70 5.08 13.56
C GLY A 244 19.09 3.61 13.77
N GLY A 245 19.14 2.77 12.73
CA GLY A 245 19.46 1.35 12.84
C GLY A 245 18.31 0.45 13.33
N ASP A 246 17.15 1.03 13.67
CA ASP A 246 15.93 0.28 13.96
C ASP A 246 15.33 -0.32 12.68
N HIS A 247 14.57 -1.40 12.84
CA HIS A 247 13.96 -2.16 11.75
C HIS A 247 12.48 -2.40 12.02
N THR A 248 11.64 -2.12 11.03
CA THR A 248 10.19 -2.36 11.14
C THR A 248 9.71 -3.30 10.08
N ARG A 249 9.02 -4.36 10.53
CA ARG A 249 8.41 -5.35 9.65
C ARG A 249 6.94 -5.00 9.48
N MET A 250 6.48 -4.93 8.24
CA MET A 250 5.07 -4.73 7.92
C MET A 250 4.64 -5.60 6.73
N THR A 251 3.35 -5.87 6.63
CA THR A 251 2.78 -6.67 5.56
C THR A 251 1.69 -5.88 4.84
N VAL A 252 1.82 -5.75 3.52
CA VAL A 252 0.86 -4.99 2.70
C VAL A 252 0.24 -5.91 1.65
N LYS A 253 -1.10 -5.92 1.54
CA LYS A 253 -1.78 -6.73 0.51
C LYS A 253 -1.46 -6.23 -0.90
N LYS A 254 -0.94 -7.12 -1.74
CA LYS A 254 -0.67 -6.86 -3.15
C LYS A 254 -1.98 -6.60 -3.88
N ASN A 255 -1.99 -5.66 -4.83
CA ASN A 255 -3.12 -5.53 -5.75
C ASN A 255 -3.14 -6.78 -6.65
N LYS A 256 -4.22 -7.56 -6.60
CA LYS A 256 -4.44 -8.67 -7.53
C LYS A 256 -4.51 -8.12 -8.94
N ILE A 257 -3.87 -8.82 -9.88
CA ILE A 257 -3.94 -8.50 -11.31
C ILE A 257 -5.42 -8.57 -11.71
N GLY A 258 -5.96 -7.51 -12.32
CA GLY A 258 -7.35 -7.46 -12.79
C GLY A 258 -8.41 -7.00 -11.79
N GLN A 259 -8.10 -6.83 -10.49
CA GLN A 259 -9.03 -6.21 -9.53
C GLN A 259 -8.67 -4.75 -9.27
N THR A 260 -9.31 -3.85 -10.01
CA THR A 260 -9.24 -2.40 -9.79
C THR A 260 -10.08 -2.00 -8.57
N ARG A 261 -9.84 -0.82 -7.96
CA ARG A 261 -10.70 -0.21 -6.91
C ARG A 261 -12.18 -0.05 -7.30
N TRP A 262 -12.46 -0.24 -8.59
CA TRP A 262 -13.76 -0.14 -9.24
C TRP A 262 -14.39 -1.53 -9.41
N ALA A 263 -14.17 -2.44 -8.47
CA ALA A 263 -14.83 -3.73 -8.46
C ALA A 263 -16.33 -3.55 -8.25
N VAL A 264 -17.13 -4.17 -9.11
CA VAL A 264 -18.58 -4.22 -8.97
C VAL A 264 -18.92 -5.02 -7.70
N LYS A 265 -19.83 -4.50 -6.86
CA LYS A 265 -20.24 -5.15 -5.60
C LYS A 265 -20.65 -6.62 -5.84
N ALA A 266 -20.32 -7.51 -4.91
CA ALA A 266 -20.63 -8.95 -5.01
C ALA A 266 -22.12 -9.20 -5.32
N ASP A 267 -23.03 -8.47 -4.67
CA ASP A 267 -24.48 -8.54 -4.91
C ASP A 267 -24.88 -8.33 -6.37
N VAL A 268 -24.16 -7.46 -7.10
CA VAL A 268 -24.44 -7.19 -8.51
C VAL A 268 -23.90 -8.30 -9.40
N VAL A 269 -22.78 -8.92 -9.02
CA VAL A 269 -22.25 -10.10 -9.72
C VAL A 269 -23.20 -11.29 -9.56
N ASP A 270 -23.72 -11.50 -8.35
CA ASP A 270 -24.70 -12.56 -8.07
C ASP A 270 -26.03 -12.32 -8.79
N LEU A 271 -26.49 -11.07 -8.83
CA LEU A 271 -27.66 -10.67 -9.61
C LEU A 271 -27.46 -10.91 -11.10
N VAL A 272 -26.31 -10.53 -11.67
CA VAL A 272 -25.99 -10.81 -13.08
C VAL A 272 -25.91 -12.31 -13.33
N ARG A 273 -25.36 -13.10 -12.41
CA ARG A 273 -25.32 -14.56 -12.53
C ARG A 273 -26.73 -15.17 -12.58
N ALA A 274 -27.65 -14.69 -11.75
CA ALA A 274 -29.03 -15.14 -11.77
C ALA A 274 -29.77 -14.70 -13.04
N LEU A 275 -29.59 -13.45 -13.48
CA LEU A 275 -30.25 -12.91 -14.67
C LEU A 275 -29.70 -13.49 -15.98
N ALA A 276 -28.40 -13.84 -16.04
CA ALA A 276 -27.77 -14.43 -17.22
C ALA A 276 -28.37 -15.78 -17.63
N ARG A 277 -28.97 -16.51 -16.69
CA ARG A 277 -29.68 -17.77 -16.97
C ARG A 277 -31.07 -17.57 -17.59
N GLN A 278 -31.55 -16.32 -17.59
CA GLN A 278 -32.93 -16.00 -17.91
C GLN A 278 -33.04 -14.95 -19.01
N LEU A 279 -32.05 -14.10 -19.23
CA LEU A 279 -32.15 -12.95 -20.13
C LEU A 279 -30.86 -12.71 -20.89
N PRO A 280 -30.94 -12.16 -22.12
CA PRO A 280 -29.76 -11.70 -22.84
C PRO A 280 -29.14 -10.44 -22.19
N ASP A 281 -27.84 -10.26 -22.40
CA ASP A 281 -27.02 -9.21 -21.78
C ASP A 281 -27.57 -7.78 -21.93
N LEU A 282 -28.23 -7.49 -23.04
CA LEU A 282 -28.85 -6.18 -23.28
C LEU A 282 -29.98 -5.90 -22.29
N SER A 283 -30.83 -6.90 -22.04
CA SER A 283 -31.94 -6.79 -21.08
C SER A 283 -31.43 -6.75 -19.63
N ILE A 284 -30.35 -7.48 -19.33
CA ILE A 284 -29.68 -7.40 -18.02
C ILE A 284 -29.18 -5.97 -17.77
N ALA A 285 -28.52 -5.35 -18.74
CA ALA A 285 -28.04 -3.97 -18.62
C ALA A 285 -29.20 -2.99 -18.33
N ALA A 286 -30.34 -3.14 -19.02
CA ALA A 286 -31.52 -2.31 -18.79
C ALA A 286 -32.12 -2.49 -17.38
N ILE A 287 -32.13 -3.72 -16.84
CA ILE A 287 -32.61 -4.01 -15.48
C ILE A 287 -31.67 -3.43 -14.42
N LEU A 288 -30.36 -3.57 -14.61
CA LEU A 288 -29.37 -2.98 -13.69
C LEU A 288 -29.47 -1.46 -13.64
N ASN A 289 -29.68 -0.81 -14.78
CA ASN A 289 -29.88 0.64 -14.83
C ASN A 289 -31.20 1.08 -14.15
N ARG A 290 -32.31 0.37 -14.38
CA ARG A 290 -33.61 0.66 -13.74
C ARG A 290 -33.61 0.43 -12.23
N SER A 291 -32.84 -0.55 -11.76
CA SER A 291 -32.65 -0.82 -10.32
C SER A 291 -31.64 0.13 -9.65
N GLY A 292 -31.17 1.17 -10.36
CA GLY A 292 -30.25 2.18 -9.82
C GLY A 292 -28.82 1.68 -9.59
N LYS A 293 -28.47 0.47 -10.04
CA LYS A 293 -27.12 -0.09 -9.87
C LYS A 293 -26.19 0.55 -10.90
N ARG A 294 -25.05 1.06 -10.44
CA ARG A 294 -23.99 1.62 -11.31
C ARG A 294 -22.85 0.62 -11.44
N THR A 295 -22.08 0.75 -12.52
CA THR A 295 -20.82 0.02 -12.67
C THR A 295 -19.82 0.49 -11.61
N GLY A 296 -18.74 -0.25 -11.38
CA GLY A 296 -17.73 0.17 -10.42
C GLY A 296 -17.10 1.53 -10.75
N HIS A 297 -17.08 1.94 -12.01
CA HIS A 297 -16.65 3.28 -12.44
C HIS A 297 -17.74 4.36 -12.37
N GLY A 298 -18.92 4.06 -11.81
CA GLY A 298 -20.04 5.01 -11.71
C GLY A 298 -20.85 5.18 -13.01
N ALA A 299 -20.44 4.52 -14.10
CA ALA A 299 -21.14 4.59 -15.40
C ALA A 299 -22.40 3.72 -15.42
N SER A 300 -23.28 3.98 -16.40
CA SER A 300 -24.43 3.13 -16.73
C SER A 300 -23.99 1.77 -17.30
N TRP A 301 -24.85 0.77 -17.13
CA TRP A 301 -24.64 -0.55 -17.70
C TRP A 301 -24.97 -0.55 -19.19
N THR A 302 -24.08 -1.12 -19.98
CA THR A 302 -24.27 -1.41 -21.41
C THR A 302 -24.12 -2.91 -21.65
N ARG A 303 -24.57 -3.41 -22.81
CA ARG A 303 -24.37 -4.82 -23.21
C ARG A 303 -22.89 -5.23 -23.08
N SER A 304 -21.98 -4.37 -23.53
CA SER A 304 -20.53 -4.62 -23.46
C SER A 304 -20.01 -4.71 -22.03
N HIS A 305 -20.52 -3.87 -21.11
CA HIS A 305 -20.16 -3.95 -19.69
C HIS A 305 -20.61 -5.26 -19.04
N VAL A 306 -21.82 -5.74 -19.36
CA VAL A 306 -22.34 -7.03 -18.85
C VAL A 306 -21.54 -8.20 -19.43
N CYS A 307 -21.23 -8.17 -20.72
CA CYS A 307 -20.42 -9.21 -21.37
C CYS A 307 -19.00 -9.29 -20.77
N SER A 308 -18.35 -8.13 -20.56
CA SER A 308 -17.03 -8.06 -19.92
C SER A 308 -17.07 -8.57 -18.47
N LEU A 309 -18.09 -8.19 -17.69
CA LEU A 309 -18.30 -8.68 -16.33
C LEU A 309 -18.46 -10.21 -16.33
N ARG A 310 -19.32 -10.75 -17.20
CA ARG A 310 -19.54 -12.18 -17.34
C ARG A 310 -18.24 -12.95 -17.60
N ASN A 311 -17.46 -12.50 -18.59
CA ASN A 311 -16.20 -13.16 -18.95
C ASN A 311 -15.19 -13.13 -17.79
N THR A 312 -15.17 -12.03 -17.03
CA THR A 312 -14.28 -11.89 -15.87
C THR A 312 -14.64 -12.86 -14.74
N TYR A 313 -15.93 -13.15 -14.53
CA TYR A 313 -16.42 -14.01 -13.45
C TYR A 313 -16.81 -15.43 -13.92
N GLY A 314 -16.53 -15.80 -15.17
CA GLY A 314 -16.85 -17.12 -15.73
C GLY A 314 -18.35 -17.45 -15.75
N ILE A 315 -19.22 -16.43 -15.87
CA ILE A 315 -20.67 -16.66 -15.92
C ILE A 315 -21.03 -17.16 -17.34
N PRO A 316 -21.94 -18.13 -17.53
CA PRO A 316 -22.37 -18.57 -18.87
C PRO A 316 -23.21 -17.53 -19.62
N VAL A 317 -23.19 -17.59 -20.96
CA VAL A 317 -24.06 -16.77 -21.83
C VAL A 317 -25.49 -17.32 -21.76
N TYR A 318 -26.50 -16.45 -21.83
CA TYR A 318 -27.89 -16.85 -21.95
C TYR A 318 -28.09 -17.78 -23.15
N ARG A 319 -28.66 -18.95 -22.91
CA ARG A 319 -29.06 -19.91 -23.94
C ARG A 319 -30.57 -19.92 -24.08
N GLU A 320 -31.04 -19.65 -25.29
CA GLU A 320 -32.46 -19.80 -25.64
C GLU A 320 -32.88 -21.26 -25.46
N GLY A 321 -33.98 -21.48 -24.73
CA GLY A 321 -34.46 -22.83 -24.36
C GLY A 321 -34.05 -23.33 -22.96
N GLU A 322 -32.98 -22.81 -22.34
CA GLU A 322 -32.55 -23.25 -20.98
C GLU A 322 -33.64 -23.01 -19.93
N ARG A 323 -34.43 -21.93 -20.09
CA ARG A 323 -35.59 -21.66 -19.24
C ARG A 323 -36.66 -22.75 -19.38
N ALA A 324 -36.92 -23.17 -20.61
CA ALA A 324 -37.95 -24.15 -20.91
C ALA A 324 -37.57 -25.57 -20.46
N GLU A 325 -36.29 -25.93 -20.57
CA GLU A 325 -35.74 -27.18 -20.04
C GLU A 325 -35.87 -27.27 -18.52
N ARG A 326 -35.80 -26.14 -17.82
CA ARG A 326 -35.97 -26.05 -16.36
C ARG A 326 -37.43 -25.97 -15.90
N GLY A 327 -38.39 -26.05 -16.83
CA GLY A 327 -39.81 -25.90 -16.52
C GLY A 327 -40.23 -24.48 -16.16
N GLU A 328 -39.37 -23.48 -16.36
CA GLU A 328 -39.67 -22.09 -16.06
C GLU A 328 -40.39 -21.44 -17.26
N ARG A 329 -41.42 -20.65 -16.99
CA ARG A 329 -42.20 -19.88 -17.98
C ARG A 329 -42.22 -18.42 -17.62
N THR A 330 -42.19 -17.54 -18.63
CA THR A 330 -42.45 -16.12 -18.41
C THR A 330 -43.94 -15.83 -18.27
N LEU A 331 -44.28 -14.64 -17.82
CA LEU A 331 -45.68 -14.20 -17.71
C LEU A 331 -46.41 -14.23 -19.06
N ASP A 332 -45.72 -13.91 -20.16
CA ASP A 332 -46.31 -13.90 -21.50
C ASP A 332 -46.58 -15.34 -21.99
N GLU A 333 -45.58 -16.22 -21.86
CA GLU A 333 -45.74 -17.66 -22.14
C GLU A 333 -46.83 -18.30 -21.25
N THR A 334 -46.93 -17.87 -19.99
CA THR A 334 -47.96 -18.35 -19.07
C THR A 334 -49.35 -17.89 -19.49
N ALA A 335 -49.48 -16.64 -19.93
CA ALA A 335 -50.74 -16.09 -20.42
C ALA A 335 -51.23 -16.87 -21.65
N ASP A 336 -50.32 -17.22 -22.55
CA ASP A 336 -50.62 -18.05 -23.73
C ASP A 336 -51.05 -19.48 -23.35
N ILE A 337 -50.33 -20.12 -22.41
CA ILE A 337 -50.67 -21.48 -21.92
C ILE A 337 -52.06 -21.49 -21.27
N LEU A 338 -52.36 -20.51 -20.42
CA LEU A 338 -53.66 -20.40 -19.73
C LEU A 338 -54.76 -19.79 -20.60
N LYS A 339 -54.43 -19.34 -21.83
CA LYS A 339 -55.32 -18.61 -22.75
C LYS A 339 -56.01 -17.41 -22.10
N VAL A 340 -55.26 -16.65 -21.29
CA VAL A 340 -55.71 -15.42 -20.63
C VAL A 340 -54.89 -14.23 -21.10
N SER A 341 -55.40 -13.02 -20.93
CA SER A 341 -54.58 -11.83 -21.22
C SER A 341 -53.43 -11.69 -20.21
N ARG A 342 -52.30 -11.13 -20.65
CA ARG A 342 -51.12 -10.83 -19.80
C ARG A 342 -51.49 -10.09 -18.51
N ALA A 343 -52.41 -9.13 -18.60
CA ALA A 343 -52.90 -8.36 -17.45
C ALA A 343 -53.69 -9.22 -16.45
N THR A 344 -54.32 -10.30 -16.91
CA THR A 344 -55.04 -11.26 -16.07
C THR A 344 -54.07 -12.23 -15.41
N ALA A 345 -53.09 -12.75 -16.13
CA ALA A 345 -52.00 -13.53 -15.55
C ALA A 345 -51.23 -12.73 -14.48
N TYR A 346 -50.93 -11.45 -14.74
CA TYR A 346 -50.32 -10.57 -13.74
C TYR A 346 -51.20 -10.39 -12.48
N ARG A 347 -52.51 -10.21 -12.67
CA ARG A 347 -53.46 -10.08 -11.55
C ARG A 347 -53.50 -11.35 -10.71
N MET A 348 -53.44 -12.53 -11.32
CA MET A 348 -53.39 -13.82 -10.61
C MET A 348 -52.13 -13.94 -9.75
N VAL A 349 -50.97 -13.51 -10.27
CA VAL A 349 -49.72 -13.42 -9.50
C VAL A 349 -49.85 -12.42 -8.34
N SER A 350 -50.38 -11.24 -8.60
CA SER A 350 -50.54 -10.19 -7.60
C SER A 350 -51.52 -10.59 -6.48
N SER A 351 -52.56 -11.37 -6.81
CA SER A 351 -53.50 -11.94 -5.83
C SER A 351 -52.98 -13.17 -5.10
N GLY A 352 -51.77 -13.67 -5.43
CA GLY A 352 -51.15 -14.84 -4.81
C GLY A 352 -51.72 -16.19 -5.25
N VAL A 353 -52.65 -16.23 -6.20
CA VAL A 353 -53.23 -17.48 -6.73
C VAL A 353 -52.23 -18.21 -7.60
N LEU A 354 -51.40 -17.48 -8.37
CA LEU A 354 -50.35 -18.06 -9.18
C LEU A 354 -48.98 -17.82 -8.52
N PRO A 355 -48.29 -18.88 -8.05
CA PRO A 355 -46.93 -18.74 -7.53
C PRO A 355 -45.99 -18.23 -8.62
N ALA A 356 -45.34 -17.10 -8.37
CA ALA A 356 -44.34 -16.54 -9.28
C ALA A 356 -43.19 -15.92 -8.50
N ARG A 357 -41.98 -16.08 -9.02
CA ARG A 357 -40.76 -15.49 -8.45
C ARG A 357 -40.24 -14.38 -9.34
N GLN A 358 -39.99 -13.22 -8.74
CA GLN A 358 -39.28 -12.11 -9.38
C GLN A 358 -37.95 -11.87 -8.67
N LEU A 359 -36.83 -11.90 -9.41
CA LEU A 359 -35.49 -11.71 -8.84
C LEU A 359 -35.21 -10.27 -8.40
N CYS A 360 -35.70 -9.29 -9.16
CA CYS A 360 -35.62 -7.87 -8.83
C CYS A 360 -36.70 -7.08 -9.56
N ALA A 361 -37.02 -5.88 -9.07
CA ALA A 361 -38.00 -5.01 -9.69
C ALA A 361 -37.66 -4.76 -11.17
N GLY A 362 -38.58 -5.15 -12.07
CA GLY A 362 -38.42 -5.02 -13.52
C GLY A 362 -37.77 -6.21 -14.22
N ALA A 363 -37.35 -7.25 -13.49
CA ALA A 363 -37.07 -8.57 -14.07
C ALA A 363 -38.40 -9.28 -14.44
N PRO A 364 -38.40 -10.19 -15.42
CA PRO A 364 -39.58 -10.98 -15.75
C PRO A 364 -40.02 -11.83 -14.56
N TRP A 365 -41.34 -12.01 -14.42
CA TRP A 365 -41.90 -12.99 -13.50
C TRP A 365 -41.65 -14.39 -14.04
N ILE A 366 -41.18 -15.28 -13.17
CA ILE A 366 -40.91 -16.67 -13.49
C ILE A 366 -41.87 -17.56 -12.74
N ILE A 367 -42.58 -18.39 -13.49
CA ILE A 367 -43.61 -19.29 -13.03
C ILE A 367 -43.18 -20.71 -13.41
N GLN A 368 -43.30 -21.66 -12.50
CA GLN A 368 -42.99 -23.05 -12.80
C GLN A 368 -44.15 -23.69 -13.57
N LEU A 369 -43.82 -24.55 -14.54
CA LEU A 369 -44.81 -25.26 -15.35
C LEU A 369 -45.69 -26.18 -14.48
N SER A 370 -45.16 -26.71 -13.38
CA SER A 370 -45.90 -27.47 -12.37
C SER A 370 -47.06 -26.67 -11.80
N ASP A 371 -46.85 -25.38 -11.53
CA ASP A 371 -47.80 -24.52 -10.84
C ASP A 371 -48.97 -24.13 -11.78
N LEU A 372 -48.76 -24.27 -13.10
CA LEU A 372 -49.81 -24.09 -14.12
C LEU A 372 -50.71 -25.33 -14.27
N GLN A 373 -50.30 -26.46 -13.70
CA GLN A 373 -51.09 -27.69 -13.69
C GLN A 373 -51.98 -27.80 -12.46
N ASP A 374 -51.82 -26.91 -11.47
CA ASP A 374 -52.65 -26.87 -10.28
C ASP A 374 -54.12 -26.55 -10.64
N ASP A 375 -55.04 -27.36 -10.11
CA ASP A 375 -56.48 -27.22 -10.33
C ASP A 375 -57.01 -25.87 -9.84
N THR A 376 -56.40 -25.29 -8.80
CA THR A 376 -56.79 -23.98 -8.26
C THR A 376 -56.51 -22.86 -9.26
N VAL A 377 -55.32 -22.87 -9.86
CA VAL A 377 -54.88 -21.91 -10.89
C VAL A 377 -55.73 -22.06 -12.15
N ARG A 378 -56.03 -23.29 -12.56
CA ARG A 378 -56.87 -23.57 -13.74
C ARG A 378 -58.30 -23.09 -13.56
N ARG A 379 -58.92 -23.39 -12.41
CA ARG A 379 -60.28 -22.93 -12.08
C ARG A 379 -60.37 -21.41 -12.02
N GLU A 380 -59.40 -20.72 -11.43
CA GLU A 380 -59.39 -19.25 -11.43
C GLU A 380 -59.16 -18.70 -12.85
N ALA A 381 -58.30 -19.31 -13.66
CA ALA A 381 -58.12 -18.92 -15.06
C ALA A 381 -59.41 -19.13 -15.88
N ASP A 382 -60.13 -20.23 -15.68
CA ASP A 382 -61.44 -20.49 -16.30
C ASP A 382 -62.50 -19.49 -15.82
N ALA A 383 -62.57 -19.24 -14.50
CA ALA A 383 -63.48 -18.25 -13.93
C ALA A 383 -63.24 -16.85 -14.51
N ARG A 384 -61.97 -16.46 -14.70
CA ARG A 384 -61.61 -15.17 -15.30
C ARG A 384 -61.86 -15.11 -16.80
N ARG A 385 -61.73 -16.23 -17.53
CA ARG A 385 -62.12 -16.33 -18.95
C ARG A 385 -63.63 -16.23 -19.16
N SER A 386 -64.41 -16.82 -18.24
CA SER A 386 -65.88 -16.80 -18.29
C SER A 386 -66.49 -15.47 -17.85
N ARG A 387 -65.72 -14.58 -17.21
CA ARG A 387 -66.15 -13.20 -16.94
C ARG A 387 -66.25 -12.41 -18.24
N ARG A 388 -67.42 -12.47 -18.88
CA ARG A 388 -67.85 -11.43 -19.82
C ARG A 388 -68.00 -10.11 -19.06
N PRO A 389 -67.72 -8.95 -19.68
CA PRO A 389 -68.17 -7.68 -19.12
C PRO A 389 -69.69 -7.71 -19.08
N ILE A 390 -70.26 -7.89 -17.89
CA ILE A 390 -71.69 -7.70 -17.66
C ILE A 390 -71.89 -6.19 -17.66
N SER A 391 -72.22 -5.63 -18.83
CA SER A 391 -72.94 -4.37 -18.83
C SER A 391 -74.34 -4.67 -18.28
N GLN A 392 -74.71 -4.04 -17.16
CA GLN A 392 -76.08 -4.09 -16.64
C GLN A 392 -77.02 -3.14 -17.40
N ASP A 393 -76.53 -2.48 -18.46
CA ASP A 393 -77.25 -1.44 -19.17
C ASP A 393 -77.98 -2.02 -20.40
N PRO A 394 -79.33 -2.03 -20.44
CA PRO A 394 -80.11 -2.65 -21.51
C PRO A 394 -79.96 -1.96 -22.88
N VAL A 395 -79.18 -0.88 -23.00
CA VAL A 395 -79.00 -0.09 -24.24
C VAL A 395 -77.69 -0.40 -24.97
N GLN A 396 -76.80 -1.22 -24.40
CA GLN A 396 -75.53 -1.54 -25.07
C GLN A 396 -75.65 -2.78 -25.99
N ASN A 397 -75.61 -2.54 -27.29
CA ASN A 397 -75.51 -3.61 -28.28
C ASN A 397 -74.15 -4.34 -28.18
N PRO A 398 -74.12 -5.68 -28.07
CA PRO A 398 -72.89 -6.43 -28.16
C PRO A 398 -72.34 -6.36 -29.59
N LEU A 399 -71.06 -5.99 -29.73
CA LEU A 399 -70.33 -6.11 -30.99
C LEU A 399 -70.11 -7.60 -31.29
N LEU A 400 -70.86 -8.10 -32.28
CA LEU A 400 -70.60 -9.40 -32.92
C LEU A 400 -69.35 -9.24 -33.79
N PHE A 401 -68.33 -10.05 -33.52
CA PHE A 401 -67.21 -10.30 -34.42
C PHE A 401 -67.44 -11.61 -35.17
#